data_AF-A0A3R7T541-F1
#
_entry.id   AF-A0A3R7T541-F1
#
_cell.length_a   1.000
_cell.length_b   1.000
_cell.length_c   1.000
_cell.angle_alpha   90.00
_cell.angle_beta   90.00
_cell.angle_gamma   90.00
#
_symmetry.space_group_name_H-M   'P 1'
#
loop_
_entity.id
_entity.type
_entity.pdbx_description
1 polymer ?
#
loop_
_entity_poly.entity_id
_entity_poly.type
_entity_poly.pdbx_seq_one_letter_code
_entity_poly.pdbx_strand_id
1 'polypeptide(L)'
;MSAKITLKTSHIYLDNELIQPIFGDIHYAYVTYVEEQSKVLITPVSSQWFVKMYKPTQFLLKSRNLKGDKTLAIREILIDNDLDMTDRDLDYEIIEKTNLIKVSIS
;
A
#
# COMPACT_ATOMS: atom_id res chain seq x y z
N MET A 1 -9.09 -15.66 10.59
CA MET A 1 -7.78 -15.29 9.99
C MET A 1 -7.53 -13.84 10.34
N SER A 2 -6.34 -13.49 10.83
CA SER A 2 -5.99 -12.08 11.06
C SER A 2 -5.78 -11.36 9.72
N ALA A 3 -6.28 -10.14 9.57
CA ALA A 3 -6.07 -9.36 8.36
C ALA A 3 -4.57 -9.03 8.18
N LYS A 4 -4.06 -9.24 6.96
CA LYS A 4 -2.65 -8.97 6.60
C LYS A 4 -2.39 -7.52 6.21
N ILE A 5 -3.45 -6.77 5.92
CA ILE A 5 -3.40 -5.34 5.66
C ILE A 5 -4.43 -4.64 6.54
N THR A 6 -4.01 -3.62 7.28
CA THR A 6 -4.90 -2.84 8.15
C THR A 6 -4.59 -1.36 8.07
N LEU A 7 -5.58 -0.50 8.13
CA LEU A 7 -5.41 0.93 8.40
C LEU A 7 -5.32 1.13 9.91
N LYS A 8 -4.24 1.75 10.41
CA LYS A 8 -4.22 2.29 11.78
C LYS A 8 -3.54 3.63 11.83
N THR A 9 -4.19 4.62 12.45
CA THR A 9 -3.63 5.97 12.62
C THR A 9 -3.12 6.54 11.29
N SER A 10 -3.93 6.42 10.22
CA SER A 10 -3.58 6.85 8.85
C SER A 10 -2.34 6.18 8.22
N HIS A 11 -1.93 5.02 8.75
CA HIS A 11 -0.90 4.18 8.15
C HIS A 11 -1.50 2.88 7.67
N ILE A 12 -1.17 2.48 6.44
CA ILE A 12 -1.38 1.10 6.00
C ILE A 12 -0.27 0.25 6.62
N TYR A 13 -0.67 -0.73 7.42
CA TYR A 13 0.19 -1.78 7.94
C TYR A 13 0.18 -2.95 6.99
N LEU A 14 1.36 -3.48 6.71
CA LEU A 14 1.58 -4.54 5.74
C LEU A 14 2.35 -5.68 6.43
N ASP A 15 1.72 -6.85 6.48
CA ASP A 15 2.31 -8.06 7.04
C ASP A 15 3.46 -8.60 6.18
N ASN A 16 4.57 -8.97 6.82
CA ASN A 16 5.77 -9.44 6.13
C ASN A 16 5.52 -10.62 5.18
N GLU A 17 4.70 -11.61 5.56
CA GLU A 17 4.45 -12.79 4.74
C GLU A 17 3.82 -12.41 3.39
N LEU A 18 3.09 -11.29 3.35
CA LEU A 18 2.43 -10.79 2.15
C LEU A 18 3.39 -10.02 1.24
N ILE A 19 4.24 -9.19 1.84
CA ILE A 19 5.01 -8.18 1.11
C ILE A 19 6.45 -8.60 0.80
N GLN A 20 7.00 -9.59 1.51
CA GLN A 20 8.35 -10.10 1.24
C GLN A 20 8.55 -10.52 -0.24
N PRO A 21 7.63 -11.28 -0.88
CA PRO A 21 7.80 -11.66 -2.29
C PRO A 21 7.64 -10.48 -3.26
N ILE A 22 7.01 -9.39 -2.83
CA ILE A 22 6.69 -8.22 -3.66
C ILE A 22 7.81 -7.18 -3.59
N PHE A 23 8.25 -6.83 -2.38
CA PHE A 23 9.21 -5.76 -2.15
C PHE A 23 10.64 -6.26 -1.90
N GLY A 24 10.82 -7.47 -1.36
CA GLY A 24 12.14 -7.93 -0.92
C GLY A 24 12.85 -6.90 -0.05
N ASP A 25 14.00 -6.44 -0.50
CA ASP A 25 14.84 -5.43 0.18
C ASP A 25 14.49 -3.97 -0.18
N ILE A 26 13.48 -3.74 -1.01
CA ILE A 26 13.09 -2.39 -1.44
C ILE A 26 12.44 -1.64 -0.26
N HIS A 27 12.87 -0.38 -0.06
CA HIS A 27 12.40 0.47 1.04
C HIS A 27 11.46 1.60 0.61
N TYR A 28 11.09 1.67 -0.67
CA TYR A 28 10.16 2.66 -1.18
C TYR A 28 9.07 2.00 -2.02
N ALA A 29 7.87 2.53 -1.93
CA ALA A 29 6.73 2.11 -2.74
C ALA A 29 6.23 3.29 -3.57
N TYR A 30 5.77 3.01 -4.78
CA TYR A 30 4.87 3.91 -5.48
C TYR A 30 3.46 3.65 -5.00
N VAL A 31 2.76 4.73 -4.66
CA VAL A 31 1.39 4.72 -4.17
C VAL A 31 0.55 5.72 -4.94
N THR A 32 -0.64 5.31 -5.35
CA THR A 32 -1.67 6.23 -5.87
C THR A 32 -3.04 5.77 -5.41
N TYR A 33 -4.00 6.69 -5.33
CA TYR A 33 -5.41 6.35 -5.18
C TYR A 33 -6.09 6.48 -6.54
N VAL A 34 -6.88 5.47 -6.90
CA VAL A 34 -7.68 5.46 -8.12
C VAL A 34 -9.15 5.53 -7.73
N GLU A 35 -9.71 6.73 -7.81
CA GLU A 35 -11.07 7.05 -7.40
C GLU A 35 -12.12 6.18 -8.09
N GLU A 36 -11.99 5.98 -9.40
CA GLU A 36 -12.87 5.13 -10.22
C GLU A 36 -12.98 3.68 -9.71
N GLN A 37 -11.97 3.22 -8.97
CA GLN A 37 -11.91 1.87 -8.40
C GLN A 37 -12.08 1.84 -6.88
N SER A 38 -12.11 3.02 -6.22
CA SER A 38 -12.01 3.16 -4.76
C SER A 38 -10.87 2.34 -4.15
N LYS A 39 -9.69 2.38 -4.81
CA LYS A 39 -8.54 1.55 -4.44
C LYS A 39 -7.26 2.36 -4.34
N VAL A 40 -6.48 2.08 -3.30
CA VAL A 40 -5.07 2.46 -3.21
C VAL A 40 -4.24 1.39 -3.91
N LEU A 41 -3.44 1.82 -4.87
CA LEU A 41 -2.52 0.98 -5.62
C LEU A 41 -1.12 1.14 -5.03
N ILE A 42 -0.45 0.04 -4.71
CA ILE A 42 0.86 0.02 -4.06
C ILE A 42 1.77 -0.95 -4.83
N THR A 43 2.95 -0.50 -5.24
CA THR A 43 3.93 -1.35 -5.94
C THR A 43 5.36 -0.91 -5.60
N PRO A 44 6.39 -1.77 -5.75
CA PRO A 44 7.77 -1.35 -5.55
C PRO A 44 8.19 -0.24 -6.52
N VAL A 45 9.13 0.61 -6.10
CA VAL A 45 9.68 1.68 -6.96
C VAL A 45 10.43 1.18 -8.21
N SER A 46 10.70 -0.12 -8.32
CA SER A 46 11.24 -0.74 -9.54
C SER A 46 10.21 -0.85 -10.68
N SER A 47 8.92 -0.60 -10.41
CA SER A 47 7.82 -0.77 -11.34
C SER A 47 7.71 0.39 -12.35
N GLN A 48 8.48 0.34 -13.43
CA GLN A 48 8.52 1.41 -14.44
C GLN A 48 7.19 1.59 -15.20
N TRP A 49 6.45 0.50 -15.44
CA TRP A 49 5.17 0.57 -16.15
C TRP A 49 4.12 1.33 -15.34
N PHE A 50 4.16 1.21 -14.01
CA PHE A 50 3.22 1.84 -13.10
C PHE A 50 3.34 3.36 -13.11
N VAL A 51 4.57 3.89 -13.15
CA VAL A 51 4.83 5.33 -13.27
C VAL A 51 4.24 5.91 -14.55
N LYS A 52 4.35 5.19 -15.67
CA LYS A 52 3.79 5.61 -16.97
C LYS A 52 2.26 5.66 -16.95
N MET A 53 1.61 4.79 -16.17
CA MET A 53 0.16 4.64 -16.17
C MET A 53 -0.55 5.52 -15.15
N TYR A 54 0.01 5.71 -13.95
CA TYR A 54 -0.72 6.22 -12.79
C TYR A 54 -0.17 7.49 -12.14
N LYS A 55 0.95 8.05 -12.61
CA LYS A 55 1.64 9.22 -12.01
C LYS A 55 1.69 9.16 -10.46
N PRO A 56 2.25 8.09 -9.89
CA PRO A 56 2.18 7.84 -8.46
C PRO A 56 3.10 8.75 -7.65
N THR A 57 2.83 8.82 -6.34
CA THR A 57 3.73 9.42 -5.37
C THR A 57 4.60 8.35 -4.72
N GLN A 58 5.87 8.66 -4.47
CA GLN A 58 6.78 7.76 -3.78
C GLN A 58 6.65 7.91 -2.26
N PHE A 59 6.43 6.79 -1.57
CA PHE A 59 6.37 6.73 -0.11
C PHE A 59 7.48 5.85 0.45
N LEU A 60 7.97 6.21 1.63
CA LEU A 60 8.88 5.36 2.40
C LEU A 60 8.11 4.16 2.95
N LEU A 61 8.57 2.95 2.61
CA LEU A 61 8.09 1.69 3.17
C LEU A 61 8.84 1.44 4.49
N LYS A 62 8.33 2.03 5.56
CA LYS A 62 9.02 2.06 6.86
C LYS A 62 8.98 0.69 7.52
N SER A 63 10.14 0.21 7.99
CA SER A 63 10.22 -0.99 8.82
C SER A 63 9.48 -0.77 10.15
N ARG A 64 8.55 -1.68 10.45
CA ARG A 64 7.76 -1.63 11.69
C ARG A 64 8.40 -2.45 12.81
N ASN A 65 8.90 -3.64 12.48
CA ASN A 65 9.46 -4.58 13.45
C ASN A 65 10.55 -5.46 12.82
N LEU A 66 11.20 -6.28 13.65
CA LEU A 66 12.25 -7.21 13.22
C LEU A 66 11.73 -8.39 12.39
N LYS A 67 10.41 -8.64 12.35
CA LYS A 67 9.81 -9.70 11.53
C LYS A 67 9.71 -9.33 10.05
N GLY A 68 9.87 -8.03 9.74
CA GLY A 68 9.83 -7.52 8.37
C GLY A 68 8.55 -6.77 8.00
N ASP A 69 7.58 -6.65 8.92
CA ASP A 69 6.37 -5.87 8.67
C ASP A 69 6.72 -4.44 8.30
N LYS A 70 5.92 -3.85 7.40
CA LYS A 70 6.13 -2.49 6.92
C LYS A 70 4.91 -1.62 7.17
N THR A 71 5.12 -0.30 7.13
CA THR A 71 4.05 0.68 7.13
C THR A 71 4.23 1.72 6.03
N LEU A 72 3.11 2.23 5.53
CA LEU A 72 3.03 3.38 4.63
C LEU A 72 2.16 4.46 5.26
N ALA A 73 2.69 5.67 5.41
CA ALA A 73 1.92 6.81 5.88
C ALA A 73 1.10 7.38 4.72
N ILE A 74 -0.22 7.19 4.72
CA ILE A 74 -1.10 7.57 3.61
C ILE A 74 -2.03 8.73 3.97
N ARG A 75 -1.73 9.47 5.04
CA ARG A 75 -2.61 10.50 5.59
C ARG A 75 -3.01 11.56 4.55
N GLU A 76 -2.07 12.00 3.73
CA GLU A 76 -2.33 12.98 2.67
C GLU A 76 -3.34 12.42 1.66
N ILE A 77 -3.15 11.19 1.19
CA ILE A 77 -4.09 10.51 0.28
C ILE A 77 -5.49 10.43 0.88
N LEU A 78 -5.61 10.10 2.17
CA LEU A 78 -6.91 10.03 2.85
C LEU A 78 -7.63 11.39 2.87
N ILE A 79 -6.89 12.45 3.19
CA ILE A 79 -7.44 13.81 3.30
C ILE A 79 -7.81 14.34 1.91
N ASP A 80 -6.92 14.19 0.93
CA ASP A 80 -7.10 14.73 -0.42
C ASP A 80 -8.29 14.10 -1.15
N ASN A 81 -8.70 12.89 -0.73
CA ASN A 81 -9.78 12.12 -1.36
C ASN A 81 -10.98 11.89 -0.42
N ASP A 82 -11.05 12.60 0.72
CA ASP A 82 -12.15 12.51 1.71
C ASP A 82 -12.49 11.07 2.14
N LEU A 83 -11.46 10.27 2.42
CA LEU A 83 -11.58 8.84 2.73
C LEU A 83 -11.69 8.59 4.24
N ASP A 84 -12.42 7.54 4.63
CA ASP A 84 -12.52 7.14 6.04
C ASP A 84 -11.13 6.83 6.63
N MET A 85 -10.80 7.52 7.73
CA MET A 85 -9.53 7.42 8.44
C MET A 85 -9.57 6.46 9.63
N THR A 86 -10.72 5.85 9.90
CA THR A 86 -10.93 4.95 11.04
C THR A 86 -10.08 3.69 10.94
N ASP A 87 -9.51 3.29 12.07
CA ASP A 87 -8.72 2.06 12.17
C ASP A 87 -9.59 0.84 11.80
N ARG A 88 -9.17 0.09 10.77
CA ARG A 88 -9.92 -1.06 10.25
C ARG A 88 -9.04 -2.05 9.51
N ASP A 89 -9.53 -3.27 9.37
CA ASP A 89 -8.96 -4.24 8.43
C ASP A 89 -9.32 -3.80 6.99
N LEU A 90 -8.38 -3.96 6.06
CA LEU A 90 -8.59 -3.55 4.67
C LEU A 90 -8.63 -4.77 3.76
N ASP A 91 -9.61 -4.81 2.87
CA ASP A 91 -9.63 -5.78 1.79
C ASP A 91 -8.54 -5.46 0.78
N TYR A 92 -7.93 -6.51 0.22
CA TYR A 92 -6.86 -6.34 -0.74
C TYR A 92 -6.80 -7.45 -1.78
N GLU A 93 -6.17 -7.14 -2.90
CA GLU A 93 -5.90 -8.03 -4.03
C GLU A 93 -4.44 -7.90 -4.42
N ILE A 94 -3.77 -9.01 -4.73
CA ILE A 94 -2.39 -9.02 -5.23
C ILE A 94 -2.37 -9.50 -6.66
N ILE A 95 -1.75 -8.72 -7.54
CA ILE A 95 -1.43 -9.13 -8.90
C ILE A 95 0.05 -9.53 -8.93
N GLU A 96 0.30 -10.82 -8.75
CA GLU A 96 1.66 -11.39 -8.68
C GLU A 96 2.49 -11.09 -9.93
N LYS A 97 1.87 -11.12 -11.11
CA LYS A 97 2.57 -10.85 -12.39
C LYS A 97 3.21 -9.46 -12.45
N THR A 98 2.69 -8.50 -11.69
CA THR A 98 3.13 -7.10 -11.74
C THR A 98 3.59 -6.56 -10.40
N ASN A 99 3.61 -7.39 -9.34
CA ASN A 99 3.93 -6.95 -7.98
C ASN A 99 3.09 -5.74 -7.54
N LEU A 100 1.79 -5.77 -7.88
CA LEU A 100 0.83 -4.73 -7.54
C LEU A 100 -0.10 -5.22 -6.44
N ILE A 101 -0.18 -4.45 -5.36
CA ILE A 101 -1.18 -4.61 -4.31
C ILE A 101 -2.26 -3.56 -4.55
N LYS A 102 -3.52 -4.00 -4.59
CA LYS A 102 -4.67 -3.10 -4.57
C LYS A 102 -5.34 -3.22 -3.21
N VAL A 103 -5.55 -2.10 -2.55
CA VAL A 103 -6.16 -2.03 -1.23
C VAL A 103 -7.46 -1.26 -1.36
N SER A 104 -8.58 -1.88 -1.00
CA SER A 104 -9.89 -1.22 -0.99
C SER A 104 -9.92 -0.23 0.15
N ILE A 105 -10.17 1.05 -0.18
CA ILE A 105 -10.34 2.10 0.81
C ILE A 105 -11.61 2.86 0.45
N SER A 106 -12.61 2.67 1.29
CA SER A 106 -13.92 3.32 1.25
C SER A 106 -14.20 3.95 2.60
#